data_AF-A0A4U2D4J3-F1
#
_entry.id   AF-A0A4U2D4J3-F1
#
_cell.length_a   1.000
_cell.length_b   1.000
_cell.length_c   1.000
_cell.angle_alpha   90.00
_cell.angle_beta   90.00
_cell.angle_gamma   90.00
#
_symmetry.space_group_name_H-M   'P 1'
#
loop_
_entity.id
_entity.type
_entity.pdbx_description
1 polymer ?
#
loop_
_entity_poly.entity_id
_entity_poly.type
_entity_poly.pdbx_seq_one_letter_code
_entity_poly.pdbx_strand_id
1 'polypeptide(L)'
;MTRCGGIVLLSCFLFTTSSFASFYDPVDGQFDMGHHLAENAHGFLPIPILITEPAVGYGGGVAGLFLHETDEEKRQRKQAALSAIDGGAQLVPSAMSVVGAVGTENETWFVFGGHRRSWMNDSIRYTGGGGFGVANLDLYTSINWGPIDHDLRIGTSTSVAVLSQKVQFRIGNTPWMLGIKQLLAKSEIEFDNMVLDRILGNESVTSGLGLEAEYDTRDNLFYPTKGYKLSADYMVYDDAIGSDYNYRNLNIDGEAYIP
;
A
#
# COMPACT_ATOMS: atom_id res chain seq x y z
N MET A 1 -48.45 31.04 42.30
CA MET A 1 -48.62 29.62 41.92
C MET A 1 -48.21 29.56 40.45
N THR A 2 -47.11 28.96 40.02
CA THR A 2 -46.54 27.62 40.27
C THR A 2 -45.04 27.64 39.93
N ARG A 3 -44.26 26.79 40.63
CA ARG A 3 -42.81 26.57 40.41
C ARG A 3 -42.59 25.65 39.21
N CYS A 4 -41.53 25.86 38.44
CA CYS A 4 -40.94 24.81 37.60
C CYS A 4 -39.41 24.90 37.68
N GLY A 5 -38.81 24.00 38.47
CA GLY A 5 -37.37 23.77 38.49
C GLY A 5 -37.07 22.54 37.64
N GLY A 6 -36.24 22.71 36.60
CA GLY A 6 -35.70 21.61 35.83
C GLY A 6 -34.31 21.26 36.33
N ILE A 7 -34.17 20.06 36.92
CA ILE A 7 -32.87 19.46 37.25
C ILE A 7 -32.48 18.60 36.05
N VAL A 8 -31.41 18.96 35.35
CA VAL A 8 -30.80 18.14 34.31
C VAL A 8 -29.82 17.19 35.00
N LEU A 9 -30.18 15.91 35.09
CA LEU A 9 -29.28 14.83 35.49
C LEU A 9 -28.41 14.45 34.29
N LEU A 10 -27.14 14.85 34.33
CA LEU A 10 -26.12 14.44 33.36
C LEU A 10 -25.60 13.06 33.77
N SER A 11 -25.92 12.02 33.01
CA SER A 11 -25.35 10.67 33.22
C SER A 11 -23.93 10.62 32.66
N CYS A 12 -22.94 10.45 33.54
CA CYS A 12 -21.58 10.11 33.14
C CYS A 12 -21.54 8.67 32.62
N PHE A 13 -21.38 8.50 31.31
CA PHE A 13 -20.91 7.25 30.74
C PHE A 13 -19.44 7.05 31.15
N LEU A 14 -19.19 6.02 31.97
CA LEU A 14 -17.85 5.53 32.27
C LEU A 14 -17.30 4.87 31.00
N PHE A 15 -16.43 5.57 30.27
CA PHE A 15 -15.60 4.95 29.24
C PHE A 15 -14.55 4.08 29.93
N THR A 16 -14.67 2.77 29.79
CA THR A 16 -13.58 1.84 30.10
C THR A 16 -12.41 2.13 29.16
N THR A 17 -11.33 2.67 29.70
CA THR A 17 -10.08 2.88 28.95
C THR A 17 -9.48 1.53 28.63
N SER A 18 -9.63 1.08 27.39
CA SER A 18 -8.83 -0.03 26.87
C SER A 18 -7.36 0.40 26.94
N SER A 19 -6.51 -0.40 27.58
CA SER A 19 -5.07 -0.12 27.65
C SER A 19 -4.50 -0.21 26.25
N PHE A 20 -4.23 0.92 25.62
CA PHE A 20 -3.49 0.95 24.35
C PHE A 20 -2.06 0.46 24.62
N ALA A 21 -1.54 -0.42 23.76
CA ALA A 21 -0.12 -0.77 23.79
C ALA A 21 0.77 0.48 23.61
N SER A 22 2.01 0.41 24.08
CA SER A 22 3.00 1.49 23.95
C SER A 22 3.57 1.54 22.52
N PHE A 23 3.79 2.74 21.97
CA PHE A 23 4.57 2.96 20.73
C PHE A 23 6.09 2.92 20.96
N TYR A 24 6.51 2.68 22.20
CA TYR A 24 7.91 2.58 22.60
C TYR A 24 8.19 1.19 23.16
N ASP A 25 9.35 0.64 22.80
CA ASP A 25 9.83 -0.64 23.32
C ASP A 25 10.10 -0.51 24.85
N PRO A 26 9.61 -1.46 25.67
CA PRO A 26 9.75 -1.40 27.13
C PRO A 26 11.16 -1.69 27.66
N VAL A 27 12.05 -2.24 26.84
CA VAL A 27 13.44 -2.61 27.17
C VAL A 27 14.39 -1.44 26.94
N ASP A 28 14.27 -0.75 25.80
CA ASP A 28 15.21 0.33 25.43
C ASP A 28 14.58 1.72 25.31
N GLY A 29 13.25 1.83 25.36
CA GLY A 29 12.52 3.09 25.30
C GLY A 29 12.53 3.76 23.93
N GLN A 30 13.01 3.09 22.88
CA GLN A 30 12.99 3.62 21.51
C GLN A 30 11.61 3.47 20.89
N PHE A 31 11.31 4.33 19.92
CA PHE A 31 10.06 4.23 19.17
C PHE A 31 10.04 2.94 18.36
N ASP A 32 9.18 2.00 18.74
CA ASP A 32 9.03 0.70 18.08
C ASP A 32 7.55 0.43 17.79
N MET A 33 7.19 0.64 16.52
CA MET A 33 5.86 0.30 16.01
C MET A 33 5.66 -1.21 15.96
N GLY A 34 6.73 -2.01 15.80
CA GLY A 34 6.69 -3.46 15.83
C GLY A 34 6.12 -3.98 17.15
N HIS A 35 6.62 -3.47 18.29
CA HIS A 35 6.09 -3.80 19.62
C HIS A 35 4.60 -3.44 19.78
N HIS A 36 4.21 -2.21 19.43
CA HIS A 36 2.81 -1.75 19.49
C HIS A 36 1.87 -2.67 18.69
N LEU A 37 2.29 -3.02 17.47
CA LEU A 37 1.56 -3.87 16.54
C LEU A 37 1.55 -5.34 16.98
N ALA A 38 2.61 -5.82 17.62
CA ALA A 38 2.70 -7.20 18.13
C ALA A 38 1.77 -7.45 19.32
N GLU A 39 1.56 -6.45 20.17
CA GLU A 39 0.71 -6.55 21.36
C GLU A 39 -0.78 -6.34 21.06
N ASN A 40 -1.13 -5.54 20.05
CA ASN A 40 -2.51 -5.27 19.65
C ASN A 40 -2.97 -6.15 18.47
N ALA A 41 -3.79 -7.18 18.77
CA ALA A 41 -4.32 -8.13 17.77
C ALA A 41 -5.21 -7.46 16.68
N HIS A 42 -5.78 -6.31 17.04
CA HIS A 42 -6.59 -5.44 16.18
C HIS A 42 -5.99 -4.04 16.14
N GLY A 43 -4.68 -3.96 15.92
CA GLY A 43 -3.96 -2.69 15.86
C GLY A 43 -4.40 -1.87 14.65
N PHE A 44 -5.02 -0.71 14.92
CA PHE A 44 -5.20 0.35 13.94
C PHE A 44 -4.02 1.32 14.04
N LEU A 45 -3.34 1.56 12.92
CA LEU A 45 -2.24 2.52 12.81
C LEU A 45 -2.59 3.56 11.74
N PRO A 46 -2.89 4.82 12.14
CA PRO A 46 -3.03 5.92 11.19
C PRO A 46 -1.64 6.36 10.71
N ILE A 47 -1.48 6.45 9.39
CA ILE A 47 -0.25 6.85 8.72
C ILE A 47 -0.56 8.16 7.98
N PRO A 48 -0.04 9.31 8.44
CA PRO A 48 -0.19 10.56 7.71
C PRO A 48 0.68 10.51 6.44
N ILE A 49 0.13 11.06 5.35
CA ILE A 49 0.83 11.17 4.07
C ILE A 49 0.96 12.66 3.77
N LEU A 50 2.17 13.10 3.47
CA LEU A 50 2.48 14.46 3.03
C LEU A 50 2.95 14.39 1.58
N ILE A 51 2.39 15.24 0.71
CA ILE A 51 2.72 15.29 -0.71
C ILE A 51 3.30 16.66 -1.01
N THR A 52 4.49 16.66 -1.62
CA THR A 52 5.21 17.87 -2.03
C THR A 52 5.84 17.64 -3.40
N GLU A 53 5.02 17.51 -4.43
CA GLU A 53 5.45 17.10 -5.77
C GLU A 53 5.30 18.25 -6.76
N PRO A 54 6.32 18.57 -7.59
CA PRO A 54 6.25 19.70 -8.52
C PRO A 54 5.06 19.65 -9.51
N ALA A 55 4.64 18.44 -9.90
CA ALA A 55 3.58 18.25 -10.91
C ALA A 55 2.17 18.35 -10.34
N VAL A 56 1.99 18.15 -9.03
CA VAL A 56 0.66 18.13 -8.37
C VAL A 56 0.51 19.15 -7.22
N GLY A 57 1.60 19.81 -6.84
CA GLY A 57 1.64 20.78 -5.77
C GLY A 57 1.64 20.15 -4.38
N TYR A 58 1.20 20.93 -3.40
CA TYR A 58 1.07 20.47 -2.02
C TYR A 58 -0.18 19.61 -1.84
N GLY A 59 -0.03 18.56 -1.05
CA GLY A 59 -1.16 17.71 -0.68
C GLY A 59 -0.92 16.94 0.59
N GLY A 60 -1.94 16.18 0.96
CA GLY A 60 -1.88 15.31 2.10
C GLY A 60 -2.89 14.20 2.01
N GLY A 61 -2.78 13.28 2.95
CA GLY A 61 -3.71 12.18 3.07
C GLY A 61 -3.51 11.41 4.35
N VAL A 62 -4.30 10.36 4.46
CA VAL A 62 -4.23 9.45 5.59
C VAL A 62 -4.46 8.03 5.08
N ALA A 63 -3.68 7.10 5.60
CA ALA A 63 -3.93 5.68 5.46
C ALA A 63 -4.15 5.06 6.84
N GLY A 64 -5.13 4.17 6.94
CA GLY A 64 -5.34 3.32 8.09
C GLY A 64 -4.79 1.93 7.81
N LEU A 65 -3.81 1.49 8.59
CA LEU A 65 -3.34 0.11 8.61
C LEU A 65 -4.06 -0.65 9.72
N PHE A 66 -4.65 -1.79 9.38
CA PHE A 66 -5.38 -2.67 10.27
C PHE A 66 -4.69 -4.02 10.31
N LEU A 67 -4.17 -4.39 11.46
CA LEU A 67 -3.70 -5.75 11.70
C LEU A 67 -4.84 -6.59 12.24
N HIS A 68 -4.96 -7.82 11.75
CA HIS A 68 -5.94 -8.77 12.22
C HIS A 68 -5.38 -10.19 12.18
N GLU A 69 -5.59 -10.91 13.26
CA GLU A 69 -5.26 -12.32 13.43
C GLU A 69 -6.24 -12.90 14.45
N THR A 70 -6.47 -14.21 14.40
CA THR A 70 -7.22 -14.90 15.45
C THR A 70 -6.37 -15.01 16.72
N ASP A 71 -7.02 -15.18 17.88
CA ASP A 71 -6.30 -15.35 19.17
C ASP A 71 -5.34 -16.55 19.16
N GLU A 72 -5.69 -17.61 18.40
CA GLU A 72 -4.82 -18.77 18.19
C GLU A 72 -3.59 -18.40 17.37
N GLU A 73 -3.76 -17.72 16.22
CA GLU A 73 -2.65 -17.24 15.38
C GLU A 73 -1.72 -16.30 16.17
N LYS A 74 -2.28 -15.40 16.98
CA LYS A 74 -1.51 -14.51 17.87
C LYS A 74 -0.66 -15.29 18.86
N ARG A 75 -1.24 -16.30 19.53
CA ARG A 75 -0.51 -17.14 20.50
C ARG A 75 0.63 -17.89 19.83
N GLN A 76 0.38 -18.47 18.65
CA GLN A 76 1.41 -19.18 17.89
C GLN A 76 2.56 -18.25 17.48
N ARG A 77 2.23 -17.07 16.96
CA ARG A 77 3.22 -16.05 16.58
C ARG A 77 4.04 -15.56 17.77
N LYS A 78 3.40 -15.27 18.91
CA LYS A 78 4.10 -14.88 20.15
C LYS A 78 5.01 -16.00 20.66
N GLN A 79 4.54 -17.25 20.63
CA GLN A 79 5.35 -18.40 21.04
C GLN A 79 6.57 -18.59 20.13
N ALA A 80 6.40 -18.41 18.82
CA ALA A 80 7.50 -18.45 17.85
C ALA A 80 8.50 -17.29 18.04
N ALA A 81 8.01 -16.10 18.40
CA ALA A 81 8.86 -14.94 18.72
C ALA A 81 9.71 -15.21 19.98
N LEU A 82 9.09 -15.77 21.02
CA LEU A 82 9.75 -16.08 22.29
C LEU A 82 10.73 -17.25 22.22
N SER A 83 10.50 -18.21 21.30
CA SER A 83 11.37 -19.37 21.11
C SER A 83 12.56 -19.09 20.18
N ALA A 84 12.57 -17.95 19.48
CA ALA A 84 13.71 -17.54 18.69
C ALA A 84 14.82 -16.97 19.59
N ILE A 85 15.83 -17.80 19.81
CA ILE A 85 16.98 -17.57 20.70
C ILE A 85 17.83 -16.35 20.28
N ASP A 86 17.69 -15.86 19.04
CA ASP A 86 18.55 -14.83 18.45
C ASP A 86 17.78 -13.56 18.00
N GLY A 87 16.56 -13.34 18.51
CA GLY A 87 15.70 -12.21 18.10
C GLY A 87 15.22 -12.24 16.64
N GLY A 88 15.76 -13.16 15.83
CA GLY A 88 15.48 -13.33 14.41
C GLY A 88 14.41 -14.37 14.11
N ALA A 89 13.34 -14.47 14.91
CA ALA A 89 12.14 -15.08 14.36
C ALA A 89 11.79 -14.25 13.12
N GLN A 90 11.91 -14.86 11.95
CA GLN A 90 11.36 -14.31 10.72
C GLN A 90 9.84 -14.35 10.89
N LEU A 91 9.32 -13.40 11.68
CA LEU A 91 7.95 -13.44 12.15
C LEU A 91 7.07 -13.24 10.94
N VAL A 92 6.31 -14.28 10.61
CA VAL A 92 5.20 -14.17 9.68
C VAL A 92 4.33 -13.05 10.23
N PRO A 93 4.21 -11.93 9.51
CA PRO A 93 3.41 -10.82 9.99
C PRO A 93 1.96 -11.26 10.08
N SER A 94 1.21 -10.68 11.01
CA SER A 94 -0.25 -10.85 11.03
C SER A 94 -0.85 -10.39 9.70
N ALA A 95 -2.06 -10.89 9.40
CA ALA A 95 -2.75 -10.41 8.22
C ALA A 95 -3.04 -8.92 8.39
N MET A 96 -2.92 -8.18 7.29
CA MET A 96 -2.97 -6.72 7.32
C MET A 96 -3.82 -6.20 6.19
N SER A 97 -4.62 -5.19 6.50
CA SER A 97 -5.38 -4.42 5.52
C SER A 97 -4.97 -2.96 5.61
N VAL A 98 -4.82 -2.30 4.48
CA VAL A 98 -4.63 -0.86 4.41
C VAL A 98 -5.77 -0.25 3.60
N VAL A 99 -6.24 0.92 4.01
CA VAL A 99 -7.12 1.77 3.21
C VAL A 99 -6.70 3.20 3.43
N GLY A 100 -6.68 4.00 2.37
CA GLY A 100 -6.25 5.38 2.47
C GLY A 100 -6.81 6.25 1.36
N ALA A 101 -6.68 7.54 1.57
CA ALA A 101 -7.02 8.56 0.60
C ALA A 101 -5.97 9.67 0.67
N VAL A 102 -5.64 10.22 -0.49
CA VAL A 102 -4.76 11.37 -0.65
C VAL A 102 -5.42 12.38 -1.59
N GLY A 103 -5.08 13.66 -1.39
CA GLY A 103 -5.51 14.76 -2.22
C GLY A 103 -4.48 15.87 -2.22
N THR A 104 -4.46 16.67 -3.28
CA THR A 104 -3.54 17.78 -3.49
C THR A 104 -4.29 19.04 -3.88
N GLU A 105 -3.62 20.18 -3.85
CA GLU A 105 -4.19 21.48 -4.20
C GLU A 105 -4.58 21.61 -5.67
N ASN A 106 -3.97 20.82 -6.56
CA ASN A 106 -4.30 20.81 -7.99
C ASN A 106 -5.46 19.85 -8.33
N GLU A 107 -6.24 19.46 -7.31
CA GLU A 107 -7.38 18.54 -7.42
C GLU A 107 -6.98 17.10 -7.81
N THR A 108 -5.69 16.75 -7.83
CA THR A 108 -5.27 15.35 -7.91
C THR A 108 -5.65 14.65 -6.62
N TRP A 109 -6.35 13.51 -6.73
CA TRP A 109 -6.76 12.70 -5.59
C TRP A 109 -6.74 11.22 -5.93
N PHE A 110 -6.50 10.39 -4.91
CA PHE A 110 -6.53 8.95 -5.03
C PHE A 110 -7.11 8.32 -3.77
N VAL A 111 -7.90 7.27 -3.94
CA VAL A 111 -8.27 6.34 -2.88
C VAL A 111 -7.67 4.97 -3.19
N PHE A 112 -7.17 4.30 -2.17
CA PHE A 112 -6.51 3.01 -2.36
C PHE A 112 -6.75 2.10 -1.16
N GLY A 113 -6.53 0.82 -1.40
CA GLY A 113 -6.55 -0.18 -0.36
C GLY A 113 -5.80 -1.43 -0.75
N GLY A 114 -5.46 -2.23 0.24
CA GLY A 114 -4.72 -3.45 0.05
C GLY A 114 -4.91 -4.40 1.21
N HIS A 115 -4.60 -5.65 0.95
CA HIS A 115 -4.69 -6.73 1.90
C HIS A 115 -3.58 -7.73 1.67
N ARG A 116 -2.95 -8.16 2.76
CA ARG A 116 -2.00 -9.26 2.76
C ARG A 116 -2.40 -10.26 3.84
N ARG A 117 -2.41 -11.54 3.46
CA ARG A 117 -2.64 -12.64 4.39
C ARG A 117 -1.74 -13.81 4.05
N SER A 118 -1.29 -14.48 5.10
CA SER A 118 -0.53 -15.71 5.02
C SER A 118 -1.28 -16.84 5.70
N TRP A 119 -1.12 -18.06 5.20
CA TRP A 119 -1.71 -19.28 5.76
C TRP A 119 -0.64 -20.35 5.92
N MET A 120 -0.93 -21.34 6.77
CA MET A 120 -0.07 -22.51 7.01
C MET A 120 1.38 -22.10 7.32
N ASN A 121 1.55 -21.25 8.33
CA ASN A 121 2.85 -20.71 8.71
C ASN A 121 3.61 -20.08 7.52
N ASP A 122 2.89 -19.26 6.73
CA ASP A 122 3.40 -18.57 5.54
C ASP A 122 3.88 -19.49 4.41
N SER A 123 3.27 -20.68 4.31
CA SER A 123 3.44 -21.56 3.15
C SER A 123 2.61 -21.09 1.96
N ILE A 124 1.51 -20.38 2.19
CA ILE A 124 0.73 -19.69 1.17
C ILE A 124 0.60 -18.23 1.59
N ARG A 125 0.81 -17.32 0.65
CA ARG A 125 0.65 -15.88 0.87
C ARG A 125 -0.16 -15.28 -0.27
N TYR A 126 -1.19 -14.52 0.09
CA TYR A 126 -1.93 -13.67 -0.81
C TYR A 126 -1.58 -12.22 -0.51
N THR A 127 -1.39 -11.43 -1.56
CA THR A 127 -1.29 -9.97 -1.47
C THR A 127 -2.10 -9.39 -2.62
N GLY A 128 -3.07 -8.55 -2.30
CA GLY A 128 -3.87 -7.87 -3.29
C GLY A 128 -4.12 -6.43 -2.88
N GLY A 129 -4.34 -5.56 -3.85
CA GLY A 129 -4.62 -4.16 -3.60
C GLY A 129 -4.95 -3.43 -4.88
N GLY A 130 -5.38 -2.21 -4.72
CA GLY A 130 -5.82 -1.39 -5.83
C GLY A 130 -6.27 -0.03 -5.36
N GLY A 131 -6.70 0.76 -6.31
CA GLY A 131 -7.15 2.11 -6.03
C GLY A 131 -7.65 2.75 -7.30
N PHE A 132 -8.27 3.91 -7.12
CA PHE A 132 -8.68 4.75 -8.22
C PHE A 132 -8.56 6.21 -7.84
N GLY A 133 -8.47 7.06 -8.83
CA GLY A 133 -8.30 8.49 -8.63
C GLY A 133 -8.19 9.24 -9.94
N VAL A 134 -7.95 10.53 -9.80
CA VAL A 134 -7.72 11.45 -10.91
C VAL A 134 -6.37 12.10 -10.69
N ALA A 135 -5.49 11.99 -11.67
CA ALA A 135 -4.23 12.72 -11.73
C ALA A 135 -4.40 13.92 -12.67
N ASN A 136 -4.40 15.11 -12.10
CA ASN A 136 -4.24 16.35 -12.84
C ASN A 136 -2.74 16.63 -12.93
N LEU A 137 -2.17 16.58 -14.13
CA LEU A 137 -0.74 16.81 -14.35
C LEU A 137 -0.57 18.01 -15.27
N ASP A 138 0.25 18.96 -14.84
CA ASP A 138 0.77 20.00 -15.71
C ASP A 138 2.04 19.48 -16.40
N LEU A 139 1.90 19.05 -17.66
CA LEU A 139 3.05 18.65 -18.47
C LEU A 139 3.74 19.92 -18.99
N TYR A 140 4.98 20.13 -18.54
CA TYR A 140 5.85 21.17 -19.04
C TYR A 140 6.66 20.62 -20.22
N THR A 141 6.35 21.06 -21.42
CA THR A 141 7.17 20.78 -22.61
C THR A 141 7.78 22.08 -23.13
N SER A 142 9.10 22.09 -23.28
CA SER A 142 9.80 23.18 -23.98
C SER A 142 9.81 22.87 -25.46
N ILE A 143 9.07 23.64 -26.24
CA ILE A 143 9.04 23.48 -27.69
C ILE A 143 9.94 24.54 -28.32
N ASN A 144 11.10 24.10 -28.81
CA ASN A 144 12.12 25.00 -29.34
C ASN A 144 11.90 25.29 -30.84
N TRP A 145 11.17 26.38 -31.16
CA TRP A 145 10.94 26.87 -32.54
C TRP A 145 11.80 28.11 -32.85
N GLY A 146 13.12 28.01 -32.69
CA GLY A 146 14.02 29.13 -33.00
C GLY A 146 13.97 30.23 -31.91
N PRO A 147 13.96 31.54 -32.25
CA PRO A 147 14.19 32.61 -31.27
C PRO A 147 13.02 32.88 -30.30
N ILE A 148 12.02 31.98 -30.24
CA ILE A 148 10.85 32.09 -29.39
C ILE A 148 10.85 30.89 -28.45
N ASP A 149 11.19 31.13 -27.20
CA ASP A 149 11.10 30.17 -26.11
C ASP A 149 9.75 30.38 -25.41
N HIS A 150 8.81 29.44 -25.57
CA HIS A 150 7.54 29.44 -24.84
C HIS A 150 7.40 28.12 -24.10
N ASP A 151 7.30 28.20 -22.77
CA ASP A 151 6.88 27.08 -21.94
C ASP A 151 5.41 26.76 -22.24
N LEU A 152 5.15 25.61 -22.86
CA LEU A 152 3.79 25.15 -23.09
C LEU A 152 3.39 24.27 -21.88
N ARG A 153 2.46 24.77 -21.07
CA ARG A 153 1.78 24.00 -20.03
C ARG A 153 0.59 23.30 -20.65
N ILE A 154 0.65 21.98 -20.76
CA ILE A 154 -0.49 21.16 -21.18
C ILE A 154 -1.06 20.53 -19.91
N GLY A 155 -2.23 21.02 -19.47
CA GLY A 155 -3.01 20.37 -18.43
C GLY A 155 -3.60 19.07 -18.98
N THR A 156 -3.35 17.96 -18.28
CA THR A 156 -3.97 16.66 -18.58
C THR A 156 -4.67 16.16 -17.33
N SER A 157 -5.93 15.76 -17.46
CA SER A 157 -6.67 15.04 -16.41
C SER A 157 -6.71 13.57 -16.78
N THR A 158 -6.17 12.71 -15.93
CA THR A 158 -6.16 11.26 -16.17
C THR A 158 -6.85 10.53 -15.02
N SER A 159 -8.01 9.96 -15.29
CA SER A 159 -8.66 9.01 -14.39
C SER A 159 -7.92 7.67 -14.45
N VAL A 160 -7.56 7.11 -13.30
CA VAL A 160 -6.83 5.85 -13.22
C VAL A 160 -7.54 4.92 -12.24
N ALA A 161 -7.68 3.65 -12.60
CA ALA A 161 -8.07 2.57 -11.71
C ALA A 161 -7.08 1.41 -11.84
N VAL A 162 -6.58 0.89 -10.73
CA VAL A 162 -5.61 -0.20 -10.69
C VAL A 162 -6.09 -1.29 -9.73
N LEU A 163 -5.87 -2.54 -10.12
CA LEU A 163 -6.05 -3.73 -9.30
C LEU A 163 -4.84 -4.65 -9.52
N SER A 164 -4.20 -5.06 -8.44
CA SER A 164 -3.06 -5.97 -8.44
C SER A 164 -3.32 -7.09 -7.44
N GLN A 165 -3.06 -8.32 -7.84
CA GLN A 165 -3.25 -9.49 -6.99
C GLN A 165 -2.13 -10.49 -7.24
N LYS A 166 -1.59 -11.06 -6.17
CA LYS A 166 -0.63 -12.15 -6.24
C LYS A 166 -0.91 -13.22 -5.20
N VAL A 167 -0.68 -14.47 -5.59
CA VAL A 167 -0.67 -15.63 -4.71
C VAL A 167 0.68 -16.30 -4.84
N GLN A 168 1.35 -16.52 -3.72
CA GLN A 168 2.70 -17.08 -3.62
C GLN A 168 2.68 -18.32 -2.72
N PHE A 169 3.53 -19.29 -3.04
CA PHE A 169 3.71 -20.55 -2.35
C PHE A 169 5.16 -20.72 -1.95
N ARG A 170 5.43 -21.06 -0.69
CA ARG A 170 6.78 -21.26 -0.16
C ARG A 170 7.37 -22.58 -0.68
N ILE A 171 8.64 -22.55 -1.04
CA ILE A 171 9.38 -23.75 -1.45
C ILE A 171 9.96 -24.42 -0.20
N GLY A 172 9.25 -25.44 0.33
CA GLY A 172 9.69 -26.19 1.51
C GLY A 172 10.00 -25.30 2.71
N ASN A 173 11.16 -25.51 3.34
CA ASN A 173 11.63 -24.70 4.47
C ASN A 173 12.58 -23.57 4.04
N THR A 174 12.54 -23.15 2.77
CA THR A 174 13.43 -22.10 2.25
C THR A 174 12.78 -20.72 2.35
N PRO A 175 13.59 -19.64 2.25
CA PRO A 175 13.07 -18.27 2.14
C PRO A 175 12.41 -17.95 0.79
N TRP A 176 12.44 -18.88 -0.17
CA TRP A 176 11.86 -18.68 -1.50
C TRP A 176 10.34 -18.89 -1.51
N MET A 177 9.64 -18.00 -2.20
CA MET A 177 8.26 -18.17 -2.61
C MET A 177 8.12 -17.99 -4.13
N LEU A 178 7.27 -18.81 -4.75
CA LEU A 178 6.91 -18.71 -6.16
C LEU A 178 5.41 -18.48 -6.29
N GLY A 179 5.01 -17.66 -7.24
CA GLY A 179 3.62 -17.26 -7.35
C GLY A 179 3.18 -16.88 -8.75
N ILE A 180 1.88 -16.58 -8.83
CA ILE A 180 1.24 -15.99 -9.98
C ILE A 180 0.79 -14.59 -9.57
N LYS A 181 0.98 -13.64 -10.48
CA LYS A 181 0.62 -12.23 -10.32
C LYS A 181 -0.28 -11.79 -11.45
N GLN A 182 -1.33 -11.06 -11.11
CA GLN A 182 -2.25 -10.42 -12.03
C GLN A 182 -2.24 -8.91 -11.78
N LEU A 183 -2.24 -8.14 -12.87
CA LEU A 183 -2.38 -6.69 -12.84
C LEU A 183 -3.46 -6.28 -13.83
N LEU A 184 -4.36 -5.40 -13.41
CA LEU A 184 -5.31 -4.72 -14.28
C LEU A 184 -5.21 -3.22 -13.98
N ALA A 185 -4.97 -2.43 -15.01
CA ALA A 185 -4.99 -0.98 -14.93
C ALA A 185 -5.87 -0.44 -16.05
N LYS A 186 -6.75 0.50 -15.73
CA LYS A 186 -7.53 1.27 -16.70
C LYS A 186 -7.19 2.74 -16.49
N SER A 187 -6.88 3.43 -17.57
CA SER A 187 -6.65 4.87 -17.58
C SER A 187 -7.55 5.53 -18.62
N GLU A 188 -8.16 6.65 -18.24
CA GLU A 188 -8.93 7.50 -19.14
C GLU A 188 -8.35 8.92 -19.11
N ILE A 189 -7.89 9.41 -20.26
CA ILE A 189 -7.28 10.73 -20.41
C ILE A 189 -8.31 11.68 -21.01
N GLU A 190 -8.60 12.76 -20.28
CA GLU A 190 -9.38 13.89 -20.76
C GLU A 190 -8.42 15.05 -21.07
N PHE A 191 -8.47 15.54 -22.30
CA PHE A 191 -7.69 16.71 -22.73
C PHE A 191 -8.56 17.96 -22.70
N ASP A 192 -8.01 19.07 -22.20
CA ASP A 192 -8.68 20.38 -22.25
C ASP A 192 -9.00 20.84 -23.69
N ASN A 193 -8.35 20.25 -24.70
CA ASN A 193 -8.56 20.54 -26.12
C ASN A 193 -9.40 19.45 -26.81
N MET A 194 -10.66 19.77 -27.14
CA MET A 194 -11.63 18.89 -27.80
C MET A 194 -11.15 18.25 -29.13
N VAL A 195 -10.18 18.84 -29.83
CA VAL A 195 -9.65 18.29 -31.09
C VAL A 195 -8.66 17.16 -30.83
N LEU A 196 -7.87 17.25 -29.76
CA LEU A 196 -6.92 16.21 -29.33
C LEU A 196 -7.67 15.01 -28.74
N ASP A 197 -8.70 15.28 -27.94
CA ASP A 197 -9.60 14.30 -27.33
C ASP A 197 -10.21 13.34 -28.37
N ARG A 198 -10.74 13.89 -29.48
CA ARG A 198 -11.41 13.08 -30.51
C ARG A 198 -10.46 12.22 -31.36
N ILE A 199 -9.17 12.53 -31.43
CA ILE A 199 -8.22 11.89 -32.37
C ILE A 199 -7.40 10.79 -31.71
N LEU A 200 -7.08 10.92 -30.41
CA LEU A 200 -6.11 10.04 -29.74
C LEU A 200 -6.74 8.82 -29.05
N GLY A 201 -8.05 8.85 -28.80
CA GLY A 201 -8.70 7.84 -27.96
C GLY A 201 -8.36 8.08 -26.50
N ASN A 202 -9.35 7.91 -25.63
CA ASN A 202 -9.25 8.42 -24.26
C ASN A 202 -9.03 7.30 -23.26
N GLU A 203 -9.48 6.09 -23.57
CA GLU A 203 -9.40 4.94 -22.67
C GLU A 203 -8.29 3.99 -23.09
N SER A 204 -7.58 3.46 -22.10
CA SER A 204 -6.54 2.46 -22.27
C SER A 204 -6.60 1.45 -21.13
N VAL A 205 -6.67 0.16 -21.47
CA VAL A 205 -6.66 -0.98 -20.56
C VAL A 205 -5.35 -1.72 -20.67
N THR A 206 -4.68 -1.91 -19.54
CA THR A 206 -3.47 -2.74 -19.41
C THR A 206 -3.79 -3.91 -18.49
N SER A 207 -3.81 -5.11 -19.05
CA SER A 207 -4.09 -6.35 -18.32
C SER A 207 -2.90 -7.30 -18.45
N GLY A 208 -2.38 -7.75 -17.32
CA GLY A 208 -1.18 -8.56 -17.25
C GLY A 208 -1.35 -9.78 -16.37
N LEU A 209 -0.77 -10.90 -16.79
CA LEU A 209 -0.66 -12.12 -16.01
C LEU A 209 0.78 -12.63 -16.08
N GLY A 210 1.33 -13.06 -14.95
CA GLY A 210 2.73 -13.44 -14.88
C GLY A 210 3.10 -14.32 -13.71
N LEU A 211 4.37 -14.68 -13.69
CA LEU A 211 5.00 -15.46 -12.63
C LEU A 211 5.85 -14.53 -11.76
N GLU A 212 5.92 -14.85 -10.48
CA GLU A 212 6.71 -14.12 -9.50
C GLU A 212 7.57 -15.07 -8.67
N ALA A 213 8.79 -14.65 -8.37
CA ALA A 213 9.69 -15.30 -7.43
C ALA A 213 10.17 -14.27 -6.40
N GLU A 214 10.12 -14.64 -5.12
CA GLU A 214 10.54 -13.79 -4.02
C GLU A 214 11.45 -14.59 -3.09
N TYR A 215 12.60 -14.02 -2.73
CA TYR A 215 13.49 -14.49 -1.69
C TYR A 215 13.55 -13.40 -0.63
N ASP A 216 13.03 -13.65 0.56
CA ASP A 216 13.02 -12.67 1.65
C ASP A 216 13.61 -13.31 2.90
N THR A 217 14.70 -12.75 3.41
CA THR A 217 15.34 -13.11 4.69
C THR A 217 15.42 -11.94 5.66
N ARG A 218 14.65 -10.88 5.43
CA ARG A 218 14.62 -9.72 6.33
C ARG A 218 14.08 -10.13 7.69
N ASP A 219 14.64 -9.51 8.72
CA ASP A 219 14.27 -9.67 10.12
C ASP A 219 12.89 -9.06 10.45
N ASN A 220 12.56 -7.92 9.81
CA ASN A 220 11.31 -7.22 10.01
C ASN A 220 10.73 -6.71 8.68
N LEU A 221 9.40 -6.77 8.54
CA LEU A 221 8.73 -6.27 7.33
C LEU A 221 8.69 -4.74 7.26
N PHE A 222 8.45 -4.07 8.39
CA PHE A 222 8.19 -2.63 8.46
C PHE A 222 9.46 -1.81 8.72
N TYR A 223 10.37 -2.34 9.54
CA TYR A 223 11.64 -1.68 9.87
C TYR A 223 12.81 -2.67 9.82
N PRO A 224 13.19 -3.14 8.60
CA PRO A 224 14.28 -4.09 8.44
C PRO A 224 15.62 -3.50 8.85
N THR A 225 16.40 -4.24 9.65
CA THR A 225 17.77 -3.86 10.05
C THR A 225 18.83 -4.84 9.53
N LYS A 226 18.42 -6.05 9.18
CA LYS A 226 19.30 -7.13 8.70
C LYS A 226 18.60 -8.04 7.71
N GLY A 227 19.32 -8.45 6.66
CA GLY A 227 18.88 -9.47 5.70
C GLY A 227 18.75 -8.95 4.28
N TYR A 228 18.14 -9.75 3.41
CA TYR A 228 18.03 -9.46 1.99
C TYR A 228 16.62 -9.72 1.50
N LYS A 229 16.18 -8.94 0.52
CA LYS A 229 14.99 -9.23 -0.27
C LYS A 229 15.39 -9.17 -1.74
N LEU A 230 15.07 -10.22 -2.49
CA LEU A 230 15.19 -10.28 -3.94
C LEU A 230 13.82 -10.65 -4.48
N SER A 231 13.30 -9.87 -5.42
CA SER A 231 12.07 -10.19 -6.11
C SER A 231 12.28 -10.14 -7.62
N ALA A 232 11.63 -11.04 -8.33
CA ALA A 232 11.60 -11.05 -9.78
C ALA A 232 10.19 -11.39 -10.26
N ASP A 233 9.68 -10.63 -11.22
CA ASP A 233 8.42 -10.96 -11.90
C ASP A 233 8.56 -10.89 -13.42
N TYR A 234 7.94 -11.87 -14.09
CA TYR A 234 7.83 -11.92 -15.53
C TYR A 234 6.36 -11.87 -15.91
N MET A 235 5.94 -10.73 -16.46
CA MET A 235 4.56 -10.40 -16.79
C MET A 235 4.37 -10.39 -18.30
N VAL A 236 3.26 -11.00 -18.74
CA VAL A 236 2.80 -10.93 -20.14
C VAL A 236 1.55 -10.07 -20.17
N TYR A 237 1.53 -9.10 -21.08
CA TYR A 237 0.39 -8.25 -21.41
C TYR A 237 -0.01 -8.58 -22.84
N ASP A 238 -1.25 -9.01 -23.03
CA ASP A 238 -1.71 -9.58 -24.29
C ASP A 238 -3.21 -9.29 -24.50
N ASP A 239 -3.64 -9.11 -25.74
CA ASP A 239 -5.03 -8.88 -26.09
C ASP A 239 -5.93 -10.06 -25.70
N ALA A 240 -5.39 -11.29 -25.68
CA ALA A 240 -6.12 -12.47 -25.21
C ALA A 240 -6.48 -12.41 -23.72
N ILE A 241 -5.81 -11.58 -22.92
CA ILE A 241 -6.12 -11.32 -21.50
C ILE A 241 -6.74 -9.94 -21.28
N GLY A 242 -7.18 -9.27 -22.35
CA GLY A 242 -7.90 -7.99 -22.30
C GLY A 242 -7.00 -6.76 -22.16
N SER A 243 -5.73 -6.85 -22.58
CA SER A 243 -4.82 -5.70 -22.67
C SER A 243 -4.92 -5.04 -24.04
N ASP A 244 -4.92 -3.71 -24.10
CA ASP A 244 -4.82 -2.96 -25.35
C ASP A 244 -3.38 -2.95 -25.91
N TYR A 245 -2.40 -3.27 -25.05
CA TYR A 245 -0.98 -3.36 -25.42
C TYR A 245 -0.42 -4.77 -25.26
N ASN A 246 0.39 -5.16 -26.25
CA ASN A 246 1.05 -6.46 -26.32
C ASN A 246 2.55 -6.33 -26.04
N TYR A 247 2.97 -6.72 -24.84
CA TYR A 247 4.38 -6.67 -24.45
C TYR A 247 4.67 -7.63 -23.29
N ARG A 248 5.97 -7.80 -23.00
CA ARG A 248 6.46 -8.64 -21.90
C ARG A 248 7.38 -7.80 -21.05
N ASN A 249 7.27 -7.93 -19.74
CA ASN A 249 8.10 -7.22 -18.79
C ASN A 249 8.80 -8.21 -17.86
N LEU A 250 10.10 -8.02 -17.64
CA LEU A 250 10.87 -8.70 -16.61
C LEU A 250 11.37 -7.63 -15.64
N ASN A 251 10.88 -7.69 -14.41
CA ASN A 251 11.34 -6.83 -13.33
C ASN A 251 12.16 -7.65 -12.33
N ILE A 252 13.28 -7.09 -11.85
CA ILE A 252 14.13 -7.66 -10.83
C ILE A 252 14.50 -6.54 -9.86
N ASP A 253 14.18 -6.73 -8.58
CA ASP A 253 14.41 -5.78 -7.50
C ASP A 253 15.15 -6.45 -6.34
N GLY A 254 16.09 -5.73 -5.73
CA GLY A 254 16.97 -6.25 -4.70
C GLY A 254 17.27 -5.22 -3.61
N GLU A 255 17.03 -5.62 -2.36
CA GLU A 255 17.28 -4.82 -1.15
C GLU A 255 18.22 -5.59 -0.21
N ALA A 256 19.14 -4.87 0.44
CA ALA A 256 20.07 -5.43 1.41
C ALA A 256 20.15 -4.52 2.65
N TYR A 257 20.06 -5.14 3.83
CA TYR A 257 20.12 -4.48 5.12
C TYR A 257 21.29 -5.05 5.92
N ILE A 258 22.22 -4.18 6.29
CA ILE A 258 23.46 -4.51 6.98
C ILE A 258 23.52 -3.65 8.26
N PRO A 259 23.67 -4.26 9.44
CA PRO A 259 23.74 -3.56 10.73
C PRO A 259 24.88 -2.54 10.84
#